data_AF-A0A8C0B316-F1
#
_entry.id   AF-A0A8C0B316-F1
#
_cell.length_a   1.000
_cell.length_b   1.000
_cell.length_c   1.000
_cell.angle_alpha   90.00
_cell.angle_beta   90.00
_cell.angle_gamma   90.00
#
_symmetry.space_group_name_H-M   'P 1'
#
loop_
_entity.id
_entity.type
_entity.pdbx_description
1 polymer ?
#
loop_
_entity_poly.entity_id
_entity_poly.type
_entity_poly.pdbx_seq_one_letter_code
_entity_poly.pdbx_strand_id
1 'polypeptide(L)'
;MLRSSRSQYCTLCRVSNVLRPLSLDHFSPEADAAVSEMTKGAVLVAQVTNYDSATGLPLIQLWNLTGDEVVSVNRSLVERGFAQWLNYYCASL
;
A
#
# COMPACT_ATOMS: atom_id res chain seq x y z
N MET A 1 -3.15 0.63 -7.26
CA MET A 1 -2.39 -0.66 -7.39
C MET A 1 -0.95 -0.29 -7.74
N LEU A 2 0.07 -0.78 -7.03
CA LEU A 2 1.45 -0.40 -7.32
C LEU A 2 1.97 -1.16 -8.55
N ARG A 3 1.98 -0.48 -9.71
CA ARG A 3 2.63 -0.97 -10.94
C ARG A 3 3.88 -0.14 -11.19
N SER A 4 5.05 -0.77 -11.06
CA SER A 4 6.28 -0.20 -11.63
C SER A 4 6.39 -0.67 -13.09
N SER A 5 6.54 0.25 -14.02
CA SER A 5 6.37 0.00 -15.46
C SER A 5 7.67 -0.12 -16.26
N ARG A 6 8.85 -0.18 -15.61
CA ARG A 6 10.13 -0.09 -16.35
C ARG A 6 11.30 -0.96 -15.84
N SER A 7 11.05 -2.14 -15.28
CA SER A 7 12.16 -3.07 -15.01
C SER A 7 11.71 -4.53 -15.00
N GLN A 8 12.58 -5.42 -15.49
CA GLN A 8 12.38 -6.89 -15.51
C GLN A 8 12.27 -7.50 -14.09
N TYR A 9 12.46 -6.67 -13.06
CA TYR A 9 12.32 -6.99 -11.64
C TYR A 9 11.03 -6.45 -11.01
N CYS A 10 10.07 -5.96 -11.81
CA CYS A 10 8.79 -5.46 -11.30
C CYS A 10 7.90 -6.62 -10.87
N THR A 11 7.78 -6.83 -9.56
CA THR A 11 6.80 -7.75 -8.98
C THR A 11 5.50 -7.00 -8.70
N LEU A 12 4.37 -7.59 -9.05
CA LEU A 12 3.05 -7.06 -8.72
C LEU A 12 2.75 -7.32 -7.24
N CYS A 13 2.51 -6.27 -6.45
CA CYS A 13 2.24 -6.39 -5.02
C CYS A 13 0.97 -5.61 -4.63
N ARG A 14 0.35 -5.97 -3.49
CA ARG A 14 -0.78 -5.23 -2.91
C ARG A 14 -0.39 -4.63 -1.56
N VAL A 15 -0.95 -3.46 -1.25
CA VAL A 15 -0.74 -2.80 0.03
C VAL A 15 -1.54 -3.55 1.11
N SER A 16 -0.86 -3.97 2.18
CA SER A 16 -1.43 -4.73 3.30
C SER A 16 -2.06 -3.82 4.37
N ASN A 17 -2.95 -4.40 5.18
CA ASN A 17 -3.58 -3.79 6.36
C ASN A 17 -4.41 -2.53 6.07
N VAL A 18 -4.85 -2.36 4.81
CA VAL A 18 -5.73 -1.27 4.40
C VAL A 18 -7.00 -1.84 3.78
N LEU A 19 -8.17 -1.53 4.35
CA LEU A 19 -9.44 -1.69 3.66
C LEU A 19 -9.58 -0.57 2.64
N ARG A 20 -9.88 -0.94 1.41
CA ARG A 20 -10.39 -0.01 0.42
C ARG A 20 -11.86 0.29 0.75
N PRO A 21 -12.36 1.51 0.46
CA PRO A 21 -13.79 1.77 0.49
C PRO A 21 -14.53 0.70 -0.35
N LEU A 22 -15.53 0.06 0.24
CA LEU A 22 -16.23 -1.15 -0.24
C LEU A 22 -16.89 -1.05 -1.64
N SER A 23 -16.90 0.13 -2.28
CA SER A 23 -17.63 0.37 -3.52
C SER A 23 -16.78 0.37 -4.80
N LEU A 24 -15.46 0.14 -4.72
CA LEU A 24 -14.58 0.21 -5.89
C LEU A 24 -13.61 -0.98 -5.97
N ASP A 25 -13.66 -1.71 -7.09
CA ASP A 25 -12.68 -2.74 -7.47
C ASP A 25 -11.25 -2.17 -7.65
N HIS A 26 -11.12 -0.84 -7.66
CA HIS A 26 -9.89 -0.09 -7.81
C HIS A 26 -9.74 0.96 -6.69
N PHE A 27 -8.52 1.40 -6.42
CA PHE A 27 -8.32 2.61 -5.62
C PHE A 27 -8.95 3.80 -6.36
N SER A 28 -9.39 4.82 -5.62
CA SER A 28 -9.82 6.05 -6.28
C SER A 28 -8.63 6.69 -7.02
N PRO A 29 -8.85 7.44 -8.11
CA PRO A 29 -7.78 8.13 -8.83
C PRO A 29 -6.91 9.00 -7.92
N GLU A 30 -7.51 9.61 -6.89
CA GLU A 30 -6.84 10.43 -5.89
C GLU A 30 -5.90 9.59 -5.01
N ALA A 31 -6.35 8.40 -4.62
CA ALA A 31 -5.52 7.46 -3.86
C ALA A 31 -4.34 6.95 -4.70
N ASP A 32 -4.56 6.61 -5.97
CA ASP A 32 -3.47 6.23 -6.89
C ASP A 32 -2.50 7.39 -7.14
N ALA A 33 -3.00 8.63 -7.24
CA ALA A 33 -2.17 9.83 -7.35
C ALA A 33 -1.33 10.06 -6.09
N ALA A 34 -1.92 9.91 -4.89
CA ALA A 34 -1.19 10.04 -3.62
C ALA A 34 -0.10 8.97 -3.47
N VAL A 35 -0.38 7.72 -3.85
CA VAL A 35 0.63 6.67 -3.87
C VAL A 35 1.75 7.00 -4.86
N SER A 36 1.41 7.45 -6.06
CA SER A 36 2.38 7.86 -7.07
C SER A 36 3.27 9.00 -6.56
N GLU A 37 2.68 10.03 -5.97
CA GLU A 37 3.40 11.15 -5.35
C GLU A 37 4.38 10.66 -4.27
N MET A 38 3.93 9.80 -3.37
CA MET A 38 4.74 9.30 -2.26
C MET A 38 5.82 8.29 -2.68
N THR A 39 5.77 7.74 -3.90
CA THR A 39 6.68 6.66 -4.33
C THR A 39 7.56 7.03 -5.53
N LYS A 40 7.19 8.06 -6.29
CA LYS A 40 7.88 8.43 -7.52
C LYS A 40 9.26 9.00 -7.22
N GLY A 41 10.28 8.31 -7.73
CA GLY A 41 11.68 8.73 -7.57
C GLY A 41 12.24 8.56 -6.16
N ALA A 42 11.49 7.93 -5.25
CA ALA A 42 11.88 7.68 -3.88
C ALA A 42 12.59 6.33 -3.72
N VAL A 43 13.47 6.24 -2.73
CA VAL A 43 13.98 4.95 -2.24
C VAL A 43 12.95 4.37 -1.30
N LEU A 44 12.50 3.15 -1.59
CA LEU A 44 11.41 2.51 -0.86
C LEU A 44 11.91 1.24 -0.17
N VAL A 45 11.38 0.98 1.03
CA VAL A 45 11.49 -0.32 1.71
C VAL A 45 10.13 -0.99 1.64
N ALA A 46 10.11 -2.25 1.20
CA ALA A 46 8.91 -3.08 1.21
C ALA A 46 9.14 -4.30 2.09
N GLN A 47 8.26 -4.51 3.07
CA GLN A 47 8.22 -5.73 3.85
C GLN A 47 7.04 -6.56 3.36
N VAL A 48 7.29 -7.78 2.92
CA VAL A 48 6.23 -8.75 2.62
C VAL A 48 5.67 -9.24 3.95
N THR A 49 4.39 -8.99 4.18
CA THR A 49 3.69 -9.39 5.42
C THR A 49 2.90 -10.68 5.23
N ASN A 50 2.37 -10.93 4.02
CA ASN A 50 1.64 -12.15 3.70
C ASN A 50 1.49 -12.28 2.17
N TYR A 51 0.74 -13.27 1.70
CA TYR A 51 0.30 -13.41 0.32
C TYR A 51 -1.24 -13.46 0.26
N ASP A 52 -1.82 -12.78 -0.72
CA ASP A 52 -3.24 -12.84 -1.00
C ASP A 52 -3.60 -14.24 -1.52
N SER A 53 -4.46 -14.97 -0.80
CA SER A 53 -4.75 -16.38 -1.12
C SER A 53 -5.53 -16.58 -2.42
N ALA A 54 -6.23 -15.55 -2.90
CA ALA A 54 -7.01 -15.63 -4.14
C ALA A 54 -6.17 -15.35 -5.38
N THR A 55 -5.22 -14.41 -5.29
CA THR A 55 -4.41 -13.95 -6.42
C THR A 55 -2.94 -14.42 -6.37
N GLY A 56 -2.48 -14.91 -5.22
CA GLY A 56 -1.08 -15.26 -4.97
C GLY A 56 -0.13 -14.06 -4.87
N LEU A 57 -0.65 -12.83 -4.86
CA LEU A 57 0.18 -11.62 -4.85
C LEU A 57 0.71 -11.32 -3.44
N PRO A 58 1.99 -10.92 -3.29
CA PRO A 58 2.52 -10.50 -1.99
C PRO A 58 1.77 -9.27 -1.49
N LEU A 59 1.36 -9.34 -0.22
CA LEU A 59 0.88 -8.23 0.59
C LEU A 59 2.08 -7.57 1.25
N ILE A 60 2.23 -6.26 1.05
CA ILE A 60 3.38 -5.50 1.53
C ILE A 60 2.99 -4.36 2.47
N GLN A 61 3.85 -4.09 3.43
CA GLN A 61 3.96 -2.76 4.04
C GLN A 61 5.06 -1.99 3.31
N LEU A 62 4.80 -0.72 3.02
CA LEU A 62 5.68 0.12 2.23
C LEU A 62 6.06 1.37 3.01
N TRP A 63 7.36 1.69 2.98
CA TRP A 63 7.93 2.89 3.56
C TRP A 63 8.74 3.65 2.53
N ASN A 64 8.65 4.97 2.58
CA ASN A 64 9.50 5.88 1.83
C ASN A 64 10.64 6.36 2.74
N LEU A 65 11.87 6.19 2.25
CA LEU A 65 13.07 6.76 2.85
C LEU A 65 13.32 8.13 2.24
N THR A 66 12.85 9.20 2.90
CA THR A 66 13.07 10.58 2.46
C THR A 66 14.08 11.23 3.40
N GLY A 67 15.30 11.45 2.92
CA GLY A 67 16.40 11.93 3.76
C GLY A 67 16.67 10.93 4.89
N ASP A 68 16.62 11.41 6.14
CA ASP A 68 16.78 10.59 7.35
C ASP A 68 15.44 10.09 7.92
N GLU A 69 14.32 10.40 7.27
CA GLU A 69 12.98 10.01 7.72
C GLU A 69 12.49 8.73 7.03
N VAL A 70 11.81 7.89 7.81
CA VAL A 70 11.12 6.68 7.33
C VAL A 70 9.62 6.90 7.45
N VAL A 71 8.97 7.20 6.33
CA VAL A 71 7.53 7.50 6.29
C VAL A 71 6.74 6.28 5.82
N SER A 72 5.79 5.81 6.61
CA SER A 72 4.92 4.69 6.21
C SER A 72 3.87 5.14 5.19
N VAL A 73 3.98 4.65 3.95
CA VAL A 73 3.03 4.95 2.87
C VAL A 73 1.64 4.42 3.23
N ASN A 74 1.56 3.21 3.80
CA ASN A 74 0.29 2.60 4.22
C ASN A 74 -0.43 3.49 5.24
N ARG A 75 0.31 4.04 6.21
CA ARG A 75 -0.28 4.90 7.25
C ARG A 75 -0.73 6.24 6.69
N SER A 76 0.07 6.85 5.82
CA SER A 76 -0.29 8.10 5.16
C SER A 76 -1.56 7.97 4.30
N LEU A 77 -1.80 6.81 3.66
CA LEU A 77 -3.06 6.58 2.96
C LEU A 77 -4.26 6.58 3.91
N VAL A 78 -4.13 6.02 5.10
CA VAL A 78 -5.21 6.02 6.09
C VAL A 78 -5.46 7.42 6.64
N GLU A 79 -4.40 8.14 6.99
CA GLU A 79 -4.50 9.50 7.54
C GLU A 79 -5.07 10.50 6.54
N ARG A 80 -4.81 10.31 5.24
CA ARG A 80 -5.41 11.10 4.16
C ARG A 80 -6.82 10.63 3.76
N GLY A 81 -7.38 9.62 4.43
CA GLY A 81 -8.73 9.09 4.18
C GLY A 81 -8.87 8.22 2.93
N PHE A 82 -7.76 7.83 2.29
CA PHE A 82 -7.75 6.97 1.10
C PHE A 82 -7.87 5.48 1.43
N ALA A 83 -7.71 5.12 2.70
CA ALA A 83 -7.78 3.77 3.21
C ALA A 83 -8.29 3.76 4.65
N GLN A 84 -8.76 2.61 5.13
CA GLN A 84 -8.97 2.37 6.56
C GLN A 84 -7.96 1.37 7.07
N TRP A 85 -7.34 1.64 8.22
CA TRP A 85 -6.42 0.68 8.83
C TRP A 85 -7.21 -0.52 9.34
N LEU A 86 -6.82 -1.72 8.91
CA LEU A 86 -7.30 -2.97 9.49
C LEU A 86 -6.67 -3.13 10.86
N ASN A 87 -7.32 -2.56 11.87
CA ASN A 87 -7.10 -3.01 13.23
C ASN A 87 -7.78 -4.37 13.33
N TYR A 88 -6.99 -5.44 13.48
CA TYR A 88 -7.51 -6.70 13.99
C TYR A 88 -7.88 -6.49 15.47
N TYR A 89 -8.89 -5.67 15.73
CA TYR A 89 -9.68 -5.91 16.91
C TYR A 89 -10.31 -7.27 16.65
N CYS A 90 -9.85 -8.27 17.39
CA CYS A 90 -10.71 -9.39 17.71
C CYS A 90 -12.11 -8.81 17.92
N ALA A 91 -13.09 -9.30 17.18
CA ALA A 91 -14.47 -9.20 17.62
C ALA A 91 -14.55 -9.97 18.94
N SER A 92 -14.07 -9.37 20.02
CA SER A 92 -14.58 -9.66 21.34
C SER A 92 -15.91 -8.91 21.42
N LEU A 93 -16.93 -9.54 20.83
CA LEU A 93 -18.33 -9.58 21.23
C LEU A 93 -19.07 -10.54 20.28
#